data_AF-A0A8W8KGJ9-F1
#
_entry.id   AF-A0A8W8KGJ9-F1
#
_cell.length_a   1.000
_cell.length_b   1.000
_cell.length_c   1.000
_cell.angle_alpha   90.00
_cell.angle_beta   90.00
_cell.angle_gamma   90.00
#
_symmetry.space_group_name_H-M   'P 1'
#
loop_
_entity.id
_entity.type
_entity.pdbx_description
1 polymer ?
#
loop_
_entity_poly.entity_id
_entity_poly.type
_entity_poly.pdbx_seq_one_letter_code
_entity_poly.pdbx_strand_id
1 'polypeptide(L)'
;AMQAISIGDDLYEKLIKDEESLNMDMAYEVIDWFKQAVIRTREVTEVEIEAVALSRLGRLYDQVLKIKYKAKEYLMRSMQLAHSMHPRTFNSEGWFKDCAEILERYQKETVAAEEEKWNKEREEIVKGLEKEMKGIEKADEKDSQEFLRYVYRVFPPKNKEHKLEGGLKKKGFHVEHDKLKKILQKAVVHYHPDKVDTEKHGKVWKVLSEEITKRLTRRYERMK
;
A
#
# COMPACT_ATOMS: atom_id res chain seq x y z
N ALA A 1 -0.06 -33.90 -17.67
CA ALA A 1 -0.73 -32.58 -17.76
C ALA A 1 -0.18 -31.65 -18.85
N MET A 2 1.10 -31.74 -19.21
CA MET A 2 1.74 -30.83 -20.19
C MET A 2 1.05 -30.72 -21.55
N GLN A 3 0.50 -31.81 -22.10
CA GLN A 3 -0.24 -31.75 -23.38
C GLN A 3 -1.43 -30.79 -23.31
N ALA A 4 -2.19 -30.81 -22.21
CA ALA A 4 -3.34 -29.93 -22.03
C ALA A 4 -2.91 -28.46 -21.91
N ILE A 5 -1.75 -28.19 -21.27
CA ILE A 5 -1.16 -26.85 -21.23
C ILE A 5 -0.75 -26.41 -22.63
N SER A 6 -0.09 -27.26 -23.41
CA SER A 6 0.34 -26.93 -24.78
C SER A 6 -0.85 -26.57 -25.68
N ILE A 7 -1.92 -27.36 -25.63
CA ILE A 7 -3.14 -27.07 -26.41
C ILE A 7 -3.78 -25.75 -25.94
N GLY A 8 -3.85 -25.54 -24.63
CA GLY A 8 -4.36 -24.30 -24.05
C GLY A 8 -3.53 -23.09 -24.46
N ASP A 9 -2.20 -23.18 -24.46
CA ASP A 9 -1.28 -22.12 -24.88
C ASP A 9 -1.44 -21.81 -26.39
N ASP A 10 -1.57 -22.84 -27.24
CA ASP A 10 -1.80 -22.66 -28.68
C ASP A 10 -3.13 -21.95 -28.98
N LEU A 11 -4.20 -22.32 -28.25
CA LEU A 11 -5.50 -21.67 -28.36
C LEU A 11 -5.46 -20.25 -27.78
N TYR A 12 -4.74 -20.04 -26.68
CA TYR A 12 -4.54 -18.72 -26.09
C TYR A 12 -3.82 -17.78 -27.05
N GLU A 13 -2.76 -18.25 -27.70
CA GLU A 13 -2.02 -17.47 -28.70
C GLU A 13 -2.88 -17.09 -29.90
N LYS A 14 -3.81 -17.95 -30.32
CA LYS A 14 -4.79 -17.62 -31.36
C LYS A 14 -5.79 -16.57 -30.86
N LEU A 15 -6.31 -16.76 -29.65
CA LEU A 15 -7.28 -15.88 -29.01
C LEU A 15 -6.77 -14.43 -28.87
N ILE A 16 -5.48 -14.24 -28.56
CA ILE A 16 -4.89 -12.90 -28.38
C ILE A 16 -4.44 -12.25 -29.69
N LYS A 17 -4.28 -13.02 -30.78
CA LYS A 17 -3.86 -12.52 -32.11
C LYS A 17 -5.03 -12.15 -33.00
N ASP A 18 -6.23 -12.66 -32.71
CA ASP A 18 -7.43 -12.33 -33.46
C ASP A 18 -7.93 -10.92 -33.07
N GLU A 19 -7.81 -9.97 -34.00
CA GLU A 19 -8.03 -8.53 -33.75
C GLU A 19 -9.47 -8.06 -33.98
N GLU A 20 -10.34 -8.86 -34.61
CA GLU A 20 -11.69 -8.38 -35.00
C GLU A 20 -12.68 -8.37 -33.83
N SER A 21 -12.68 -9.42 -33.01
CA SER A 21 -13.52 -9.50 -31.81
C SER A 21 -13.05 -10.60 -30.86
N LEU A 22 -13.26 -10.41 -29.55
CA LEU A 22 -12.91 -11.43 -28.56
C LEU A 22 -13.80 -12.66 -28.71
N ASN A 23 -13.21 -13.77 -29.17
CA ASN A 23 -13.90 -15.05 -29.26
C ASN A 23 -14.06 -15.67 -27.85
N MET A 24 -15.22 -15.44 -27.24
CA MET A 24 -15.53 -15.92 -25.89
C MET A 24 -15.59 -17.44 -25.80
N ASP A 25 -16.04 -18.14 -26.84
CA ASP A 25 -16.09 -19.61 -26.85
C ASP A 25 -14.68 -20.20 -26.78
N MET A 26 -13.76 -19.64 -27.57
CA MET A 26 -12.35 -19.99 -27.52
C MET A 26 -11.72 -19.65 -26.16
N ALA A 27 -12.09 -18.51 -25.54
CA ALA A 27 -11.63 -18.18 -24.19
C ALA A 27 -12.07 -19.23 -23.15
N TYR A 28 -13.30 -19.74 -23.24
CA TYR A 28 -13.75 -20.82 -22.37
C TYR A 28 -13.07 -22.16 -22.68
N GLU A 29 -12.79 -22.46 -23.94
CA GLU A 29 -12.04 -23.66 -24.30
C GLU A 29 -10.62 -23.64 -23.72
N VAL A 30 -9.93 -22.49 -23.80
CA VAL A 30 -8.61 -22.30 -23.15
C VAL A 30 -8.70 -22.53 -21.63
N ILE A 31 -9.75 -22.01 -20.97
CA ILE A 31 -9.98 -22.25 -19.54
C ILE A 31 -10.10 -23.74 -19.25
N ASP A 32 -10.90 -24.46 -20.04
CA ASP A 32 -11.16 -25.87 -19.82
C ASP A 32 -9.91 -26.72 -20.00
N TRP A 33 -9.07 -26.40 -20.99
CA TRP A 33 -7.76 -27.06 -21.16
C TRP A 33 -6.84 -26.83 -19.97
N PHE A 34 -6.70 -25.59 -19.48
CA PHE A 34 -5.86 -25.33 -18.30
C PHE A 34 -6.43 -25.95 -17.01
N LYS A 35 -7.76 -25.94 -16.82
CA LYS A 35 -8.39 -26.64 -15.69
C LYS A 35 -8.16 -28.15 -15.77
N GLN A 36 -8.26 -28.74 -16.96
CA GLN A 36 -7.97 -30.15 -17.15
C GLN A 36 -6.51 -30.46 -16.83
N ALA A 37 -5.57 -29.57 -17.17
CA ALA A 37 -4.18 -29.72 -16.75
C ALA A 37 -4.05 -29.75 -15.22
N VAL A 38 -4.68 -28.81 -14.50
CA VAL A 38 -4.69 -28.77 -13.02
C VAL A 38 -5.27 -30.05 -12.40
N ILE A 39 -6.35 -30.59 -12.96
CA ILE A 39 -6.95 -31.84 -12.46
C ILE A 39 -5.96 -33.00 -12.62
N ARG A 40 -5.36 -33.13 -13.81
CA ARG A 40 -4.41 -34.22 -14.12
C ARG A 40 -3.13 -34.13 -13.27
N THR A 41 -2.65 -32.94 -12.92
CA THR A 41 -1.46 -32.80 -12.06
C THR A 41 -1.72 -33.26 -10.63
N ARG A 42 -2.95 -33.12 -10.13
CA ARG A 42 -3.30 -33.57 -8.77
C ARG A 42 -3.33 -35.08 -8.63
N GLU A 43 -3.68 -35.78 -9.70
CA GLU A 43 -3.69 -37.25 -9.73
C GLU A 43 -2.28 -37.85 -9.70
N VAL A 44 -1.30 -37.14 -10.28
CA VAL A 44 0.09 -37.61 -10.43
C VAL A 44 1.08 -36.85 -9.52
N THR A 45 0.60 -35.87 -8.75
CA THR A 45 1.38 -35.02 -7.83
C THR A 45 2.48 -34.19 -8.52
N GLU A 46 2.20 -33.64 -9.70
CA GLU A 46 3.11 -32.76 -10.45
C GLU A 46 2.94 -31.28 -10.03
N VAL A 47 3.47 -30.91 -8.86
CA VAL A 47 3.22 -29.59 -8.22
C VAL A 47 3.67 -28.40 -9.08
N GLU A 48 4.82 -28.49 -9.75
CA GLU A 48 5.31 -27.42 -10.63
C GLU A 48 4.38 -27.20 -11.83
N ILE A 49 3.92 -28.28 -12.46
CA ILE A 49 3.04 -28.20 -13.62
C ILE A 49 1.67 -27.67 -13.19
N GLU A 50 1.20 -27.99 -11.97
CA GLU A 50 -0.01 -27.38 -11.40
C GLU A 50 0.16 -25.87 -11.26
N ALA A 51 1.31 -25.42 -10.73
CA ALA A 51 1.62 -24.00 -10.60
C ALA A 51 1.63 -23.29 -11.97
N VAL A 52 2.22 -23.91 -13.00
CA VAL A 52 2.21 -23.38 -14.37
C VAL A 52 0.78 -23.27 -14.91
N ALA A 53 -0.04 -24.33 -14.81
CA ALA A 53 -1.43 -24.27 -15.30
C ALA A 53 -2.27 -23.20 -14.58
N LEU A 54 -2.09 -23.05 -13.27
CA LEU A 54 -2.74 -21.99 -12.48
C LEU A 54 -2.26 -20.58 -12.90
N SER A 55 -0.97 -20.42 -13.23
CA SER A 55 -0.45 -19.14 -13.73
C SER A 55 -1.13 -18.73 -15.04
N ARG A 56 -1.37 -19.70 -15.93
CA ARG A 56 -2.05 -19.50 -17.23
C ARG A 56 -3.51 -19.11 -17.06
N LEU A 57 -4.23 -19.80 -16.17
CA LEU A 57 -5.59 -19.40 -15.78
C LEU A 57 -5.62 -17.96 -15.25
N GLY A 58 -4.70 -17.65 -14.33
CA GLY A 58 -4.57 -16.30 -13.77
C GLY A 58 -4.37 -15.23 -14.83
N ARG A 59 -3.44 -15.48 -15.77
CA ARG A 59 -3.16 -14.59 -16.91
C ARG A 59 -4.37 -14.41 -17.81
N LEU A 60 -5.08 -15.49 -18.15
CA LEU A 60 -6.29 -15.41 -18.99
C LEU A 60 -7.41 -14.61 -18.32
N TYR A 61 -7.66 -14.84 -17.03
CA TYR A 61 -8.65 -14.07 -16.28
C TYR A 61 -8.29 -12.58 -16.17
N ASP A 62 -7.00 -12.25 -16.08
CA ASP A 62 -6.50 -10.88 -16.02
C ASP A 62 -6.53 -10.17 -17.38
N GLN A 63 -5.96 -10.80 -18.41
CA GLN A 63 -5.66 -10.15 -19.69
C GLN A 63 -6.86 -10.21 -20.64
N VAL A 64 -7.61 -11.31 -20.65
CA VAL A 64 -8.71 -11.52 -21.59
C VAL A 64 -10.05 -11.21 -20.94
N LEU A 65 -10.38 -11.90 -19.84
CA LEU A 65 -11.71 -11.77 -19.22
C LEU A 65 -11.86 -10.53 -18.33
N LYS A 66 -10.76 -9.89 -17.95
CA LYS A 66 -10.72 -8.73 -17.04
C LYS A 66 -11.40 -8.97 -15.68
N ILE A 67 -11.40 -10.21 -15.18
CA ILE A 67 -11.98 -10.59 -13.87
C ILE A 67 -10.88 -10.69 -12.81
N LYS A 68 -10.51 -9.54 -12.23
CA LYS A 68 -9.36 -9.41 -11.32
C LYS A 68 -9.40 -10.35 -10.10
N TYR A 69 -10.55 -10.53 -9.46
CA TYR A 69 -10.63 -11.37 -8.25
C TYR A 69 -10.30 -12.85 -8.56
N LYS A 70 -10.81 -13.39 -9.68
CA LYS A 70 -10.50 -14.75 -10.13
C LYS A 70 -9.04 -14.87 -10.55
N ALA A 71 -8.53 -13.90 -11.29
CA ALA A 71 -7.11 -13.87 -11.66
C ALA A 71 -6.22 -13.93 -10.41
N LYS A 72 -6.48 -13.05 -9.43
CA LYS A 72 -5.75 -13.01 -8.16
C LYS A 72 -5.77 -14.36 -7.43
N GLU A 73 -6.92 -15.02 -7.37
CA GLU A 73 -7.06 -16.35 -6.74
C GLU A 73 -6.12 -17.38 -7.36
N TYR A 74 -6.14 -17.52 -8.69
CA TYR A 74 -5.28 -18.48 -9.40
C TYR A 74 -3.78 -18.13 -9.30
N LEU A 75 -3.42 -16.85 -9.47
CA LEU A 75 -2.04 -16.38 -9.39
C LEU A 75 -1.46 -16.57 -7.98
N MET A 76 -2.21 -16.23 -6.94
CA MET A 76 -1.79 -16.46 -5.55
C MET A 76 -1.59 -17.95 -5.28
N ARG A 77 -2.47 -18.82 -5.77
CA ARG A 77 -2.32 -20.27 -5.59
C ARG A 77 -1.08 -20.79 -6.33
N SER A 78 -0.83 -20.33 -7.55
CA SER A 78 0.38 -20.66 -8.33
C SER A 78 1.66 -20.30 -7.55
N MET A 79 1.75 -19.07 -7.02
CA MET A 79 2.88 -18.60 -6.22
C MET A 79 3.05 -19.41 -4.92
N GLN A 80 1.95 -19.77 -4.23
CA GLN A 80 2.00 -20.62 -3.04
C GLN A 80 2.59 -22.00 -3.33
N LEU A 81 2.18 -22.62 -4.44
CA LEU A 81 2.75 -23.92 -4.86
C LEU A 81 4.23 -23.77 -5.20
N ALA A 82 4.62 -22.71 -5.91
CA ALA A 82 6.02 -22.39 -6.19
C ALA A 82 6.86 -22.32 -4.91
N HIS A 83 6.39 -21.60 -3.90
CA HIS A 83 7.07 -21.45 -2.62
C HIS A 83 7.11 -22.74 -1.79
N SER A 84 6.12 -23.63 -1.93
CA SER A 84 6.10 -24.92 -1.24
C SER A 84 7.21 -25.88 -1.68
N MET A 85 7.83 -25.63 -2.85
CA MET A 85 8.90 -26.46 -3.41
C MET A 85 10.32 -25.99 -3.01
N HIS A 86 10.44 -25.16 -1.96
CA HIS A 86 11.74 -24.77 -1.41
C HIS A 86 12.62 -26.00 -1.10
N PRO A 87 13.94 -26.00 -1.40
CA PRO A 87 14.80 -24.85 -1.74
C PRO A 87 14.79 -24.40 -3.20
N ARG A 88 14.05 -25.07 -4.09
CA ARG A 88 13.95 -24.64 -5.48
C ARG A 88 13.25 -23.28 -5.55
N THR A 89 13.76 -22.38 -6.39
CA THR A 89 13.17 -21.07 -6.64
C THR A 89 12.83 -20.91 -8.11
N PHE A 90 11.84 -20.07 -8.40
CA PHE A 90 11.30 -19.88 -9.75
C PHE A 90 11.41 -18.43 -10.22
N ASN A 91 12.20 -17.59 -9.53
CA ASN A 91 12.32 -16.16 -9.81
C ASN A 91 12.79 -15.83 -11.24
N SER A 92 13.46 -16.77 -11.92
CA SER A 92 13.88 -16.64 -13.31
C SER A 92 12.79 -17.02 -14.32
N GLU A 93 11.83 -17.84 -13.92
CA GLU A 93 10.81 -18.41 -14.80
C GLU A 93 9.79 -17.37 -15.25
N GLY A 94 9.47 -17.37 -16.54
CA GLY A 94 8.54 -16.39 -17.12
C GLY A 94 7.17 -16.41 -16.46
N TRP A 95 6.60 -17.61 -16.25
CA TRP A 95 5.29 -17.75 -15.63
C TRP A 95 5.24 -17.20 -14.19
N PHE A 96 6.35 -17.29 -13.45
CA PHE A 96 6.45 -16.82 -12.08
C PHE A 96 6.62 -15.29 -12.03
N LYS A 97 7.42 -14.73 -12.95
CA LYS A 97 7.54 -13.28 -13.15
C LYS A 97 6.19 -12.65 -13.52
N ASP A 98 5.48 -13.24 -14.49
CA ASP A 98 4.16 -12.77 -14.91
C ASP A 98 3.18 -12.74 -13.72
N CYS A 99 3.17 -13.78 -12.88
CA CYS A 99 2.36 -13.82 -11.67
C CYS A 99 2.70 -12.68 -10.72
N ALA A 100 4.00 -12.49 -10.44
CA ALA A 100 4.47 -11.44 -9.54
C ALA A 100 4.09 -10.05 -10.05
N GLU A 101 4.28 -9.78 -11.34
CA GLU A 101 3.97 -8.49 -11.97
C GLU A 101 2.47 -8.16 -11.92
N ILE A 102 1.60 -9.13 -12.23
CA ILE A 102 0.15 -8.93 -12.18
C ILE A 102 -0.31 -8.67 -10.74
N LEU A 103 0.18 -9.45 -9.78
CA LEU A 103 -0.16 -9.27 -8.36
C LEU A 103 0.35 -7.94 -7.80
N GLU A 104 1.55 -7.52 -8.19
CA GLU A 104 2.11 -6.22 -7.82
C GLU A 104 1.26 -5.08 -8.41
N ARG A 105 0.82 -5.20 -9.67
CA ARG A 105 -0.10 -4.24 -10.28
C ARG A 105 -1.40 -4.13 -9.49
N TYR A 106 -2.03 -5.24 -9.11
CA TYR A 106 -3.25 -5.23 -8.30
C TYR A 106 -3.04 -4.57 -6.93
N GLN A 107 -1.87 -4.80 -6.31
CA GLN A 107 -1.54 -4.15 -5.05
C GLN A 107 -1.41 -2.63 -5.24
N LYS A 108 -0.70 -2.18 -6.28
CA LYS A 108 -0.54 -0.75 -6.61
C LYS A 108 -1.88 -0.07 -6.90
N GLU A 109 -2.75 -0.71 -7.68
CA GLU A 109 -4.10 -0.20 -7.96
C GLU A 109 -4.95 -0.06 -6.69
N THR A 110 -4.87 -1.05 -5.79
CA THR A 110 -5.60 -1.01 -4.51
C THR A 110 -5.12 0.15 -3.65
N VAL A 111 -3.79 0.29 -3.50
CA VAL A 111 -3.17 1.40 -2.75
C VAL A 111 -3.56 2.74 -3.36
N ALA A 112 -3.47 2.90 -4.69
CA ALA A 112 -3.84 4.13 -5.37
C ALA A 112 -5.31 4.51 -5.17
N ALA A 113 -6.22 3.53 -5.22
CA ALA A 113 -7.65 3.77 -4.98
C ALA A 113 -7.93 4.18 -3.52
N GLU A 114 -7.26 3.54 -2.56
CA GLU A 114 -7.36 3.90 -1.14
C GLU A 114 -6.79 5.30 -0.87
N GLU A 115 -5.64 5.64 -1.47
CA GLU A 115 -5.02 6.96 -1.40
C GLU A 115 -5.90 8.04 -2.02
N GLU A 116 -6.49 7.79 -3.19
CA GLU A 116 -7.40 8.73 -3.86
C GLU A 116 -8.63 9.01 -2.98
N LYS A 117 -9.23 7.96 -2.40
CA LYS A 117 -10.35 8.09 -1.47
C LYS A 117 -9.95 8.88 -0.23
N TRP A 118 -8.80 8.55 0.36
CA TRP A 118 -8.28 9.27 1.52
C TRP A 118 -8.02 10.74 1.20
N ASN A 119 -7.43 11.05 0.03
CA ASN A 119 -7.14 12.43 -0.39
C ASN A 119 -8.42 13.26 -0.53
N LYS A 120 -9.49 12.69 -1.11
CA LYS A 120 -10.81 13.34 -1.20
C LYS A 120 -11.40 13.64 0.19
N GLU A 121 -11.46 12.62 1.06
CA GLU A 121 -11.96 12.80 2.44
C GLU A 121 -11.11 13.82 3.23
N ARG A 122 -9.80 13.77 3.04
CA ARG A 122 -8.85 14.67 3.68
C ARG A 122 -9.04 16.12 3.24
N GLU A 123 -9.31 16.37 1.96
CA GLU A 123 -9.55 17.72 1.45
C GLU A 123 -10.75 18.38 2.13
N GLU A 124 -11.84 17.63 2.31
CA GLU A 124 -13.03 18.10 3.03
C GLU A 124 -12.73 18.41 4.50
N ILE A 125 -11.97 17.52 5.16
CA ILE A 125 -11.53 17.75 6.56
C ILE A 125 -10.68 19.01 6.67
N VAL A 126 -9.73 19.22 5.74
CA VAL A 126 -8.85 20.40 5.75
C VAL A 126 -9.66 21.69 5.55
N LYS A 127 -10.67 21.69 4.68
CA LYS A 127 -11.59 22.83 4.53
C LYS A 127 -12.31 23.17 5.84
N GLY A 128 -12.75 22.15 6.59
CA GLY A 128 -13.35 22.33 7.91
C GLY A 128 -12.39 22.84 8.99
N LEU A 129 -11.07 22.64 8.80
CA LEU A 129 -10.01 23.02 9.74
C LEU A 129 -9.31 24.34 9.35
N GLU A 130 -9.93 25.18 8.51
CA GLU A 130 -9.28 26.39 7.98
C GLU A 130 -8.70 27.30 9.08
N LYS A 131 -9.40 27.44 10.21
CA LYS A 131 -8.95 28.27 11.34
C LYS A 131 -7.72 27.67 12.02
N GLU A 132 -7.74 26.37 12.26
CA GLU A 132 -6.64 25.60 12.83
C GLU A 132 -5.42 25.63 11.92
N MET A 133 -5.60 25.45 10.60
CA MET A 133 -4.54 25.51 9.60
C MET A 133 -3.87 26.90 9.59
N LYS A 134 -4.65 27.98 9.53
CA LYS A 134 -4.13 29.35 9.64
C LYS A 134 -3.40 29.59 10.96
N GLY A 135 -3.88 29.01 12.05
CA GLY A 135 -3.23 29.07 13.35
C GLY A 135 -1.87 28.39 13.37
N ILE A 136 -1.79 27.19 12.79
CA ILE A 136 -0.56 26.42 12.64
C ILE A 136 0.43 27.15 11.71
N GLU A 137 -0.02 27.72 10.59
CA GLU A 137 0.81 28.50 9.67
C GLU A 137 1.43 29.72 10.33
N LYS A 138 0.62 30.54 11.02
CA LYS A 138 1.12 31.70 11.79
C LYS A 138 2.08 31.29 12.90
N ALA A 139 1.87 30.14 13.51
CA ALA A 139 2.81 29.59 14.47
C ALA A 139 4.11 29.13 13.81
N ASP A 140 4.04 28.65 12.57
CA ASP A 140 5.18 28.12 11.81
C ASP A 140 6.10 29.23 11.25
N GLU A 141 5.64 30.47 11.18
CA GLU A 141 6.50 31.62 10.88
C GLU A 141 7.48 31.94 12.03
N LYS A 142 7.20 31.45 13.24
CA LYS A 142 7.99 31.71 14.44
C LYS A 142 9.12 30.69 14.59
N ASP A 143 9.99 30.92 15.58
CA ASP A 143 11.08 30.01 15.90
C ASP A 143 10.54 28.65 16.41
N SER A 144 11.39 27.62 16.37
CA SER A 144 11.00 26.25 16.70
C SER A 144 10.48 26.08 18.13
N GLN A 145 10.96 26.89 19.09
CA GLN A 145 10.47 26.82 20.47
C GLN A 145 9.07 27.44 20.59
N GLU A 146 8.83 28.57 19.91
CA GLU A 146 7.49 29.16 19.83
C GLU A 146 6.48 28.25 19.14
N PHE A 147 6.88 27.61 18.05
CA PHE A 147 6.04 26.62 17.37
C PHE A 147 5.68 25.45 18.30
N LEU A 148 6.67 24.86 18.98
CA LEU A 148 6.45 23.79 19.96
C LEU A 148 5.50 24.23 21.08
N ARG A 149 5.69 25.42 21.65
CA ARG A 149 4.80 25.97 22.68
C ARG A 149 3.37 26.11 22.17
N TYR A 150 3.19 26.62 20.96
CA TYR A 150 1.88 26.78 20.35
C TYR A 150 1.19 25.44 20.17
N VAL A 151 1.85 24.48 19.51
CA VAL A 151 1.29 23.17 19.17
C VAL A 151 0.85 22.41 20.42
N TYR A 152 1.70 22.32 21.46
CA TYR A 152 1.33 21.59 22.69
C TYR A 152 0.23 22.26 23.51
N ARG A 153 0.06 23.57 23.35
CA ARG A 153 -0.99 24.33 24.06
C ARG A 153 -2.33 24.25 23.34
N VAL A 154 -2.32 24.44 22.02
CA VAL A 154 -3.55 24.52 21.21
C VAL A 154 -4.02 23.13 20.78
N PHE A 155 -3.08 22.24 20.46
CA PHE A 155 -3.33 20.88 20.02
C PHE A 155 -2.62 19.88 20.94
N PRO A 156 -2.98 19.76 22.23
CA PRO A 156 -2.28 18.87 23.14
C PRO A 156 -2.31 17.42 22.64
N PRO A 157 -1.21 16.65 22.76
CA PRO A 157 -1.19 15.24 22.36
C PRO A 157 -2.26 14.45 23.11
N LYS A 158 -2.86 13.44 22.45
CA LYS A 158 -3.92 12.63 23.06
C LYS A 158 -3.39 11.63 24.10
N ASN A 159 -2.14 11.19 23.96
CA ASN A 159 -1.47 10.44 25.02
C ASN A 159 -1.10 11.39 26.17
N LYS A 160 -1.62 11.12 27.37
CA LYS A 160 -1.40 11.93 28.57
C LYS A 160 0.07 11.99 29.02
N GLU A 161 0.89 11.02 28.63
CA GLU A 161 2.32 10.98 28.92
C GLU A 161 3.14 11.92 28.02
N HIS A 162 2.63 12.21 26.82
CA HIS A 162 3.29 13.09 25.87
C HIS A 162 3.12 14.56 26.29
N LYS A 163 4.10 15.08 27.04
CA LYS A 163 4.12 16.47 27.54
C LYS A 163 5.34 17.20 27.03
N LEU A 164 5.19 18.52 26.80
CA LEU A 164 6.31 19.40 26.52
C LEU A 164 7.20 19.51 27.76
N GLU A 165 8.52 19.43 27.57
CA GLU A 165 9.50 19.57 28.66
C GLU A 165 9.31 20.91 29.40
N GLY A 166 9.37 20.88 30.73
CA GLY A 166 8.96 21.99 31.60
C GLY A 166 9.70 23.31 31.33
N GLY A 167 10.98 23.25 30.96
CA GLY A 167 11.78 24.43 30.63
C GLY A 167 11.26 25.21 29.40
N LEU A 168 10.70 24.51 28.40
CA LEU A 168 10.16 25.14 27.19
C LEU A 168 8.80 25.80 27.39
N LYS A 169 8.11 25.53 28.52
CA LYS A 169 6.78 26.08 28.81
C LYS A 169 6.81 27.58 29.11
N LYS A 170 7.95 28.11 29.59
CA LYS A 170 8.11 29.53 29.91
C LYS A 170 8.53 30.32 28.66
N LYS A 171 7.81 31.40 28.34
CA LYS A 171 8.24 32.36 27.31
C LYS A 171 9.57 33.00 27.72
N GLY A 172 10.47 33.21 26.76
CA GLY A 172 11.77 33.86 26.98
C GLY A 172 12.91 32.93 27.43
N PHE A 173 12.64 31.64 27.67
CA PHE A 173 13.69 30.67 27.96
C PHE A 173 14.28 30.11 26.65
N HIS A 174 15.56 30.35 26.39
CA HIS A 174 16.26 29.81 25.22
C HIS A 174 16.85 28.44 25.53
N VAL A 175 16.57 27.47 24.66
CA VAL A 175 17.12 26.12 24.75
C VAL A 175 18.24 25.95 23.74
N GLU A 176 19.36 25.40 24.22
CA GLU A 176 20.52 25.06 23.41
C GLU A 176 20.15 24.17 22.21
N HIS A 177 20.92 24.31 21.14
CA HIS A 177 20.67 23.68 19.85
C HIS A 177 20.43 22.15 19.95
N ASP A 178 21.33 21.42 20.61
CA ASP A 178 21.26 19.95 20.70
C ASP A 178 20.07 19.46 21.52
N LYS A 179 19.73 20.21 22.57
CA LYS A 179 18.57 19.91 23.41
C LYS A 179 17.28 20.19 22.64
N LEU A 180 17.22 21.30 21.89
CA LEU A 180 16.06 21.64 21.06
C LEU A 180 15.85 20.59 19.95
N LYS A 181 16.92 20.10 19.31
CA LYS A 181 16.87 19.01 18.33
C LYS A 181 16.22 17.74 18.91
N LYS A 182 16.65 17.31 20.09
CA LYS A 182 16.05 16.15 20.79
C LYS A 182 14.57 16.36 21.13
N ILE A 183 14.18 17.58 21.53
CA ILE A 183 12.78 17.90 21.84
C ILE A 183 11.92 17.87 20.57
N LEU A 184 12.40 18.40 19.45
CA LEU A 184 11.70 18.32 18.17
C LEU A 184 11.53 16.85 17.72
N GLN A 185 12.57 16.03 17.85
CA GLN A 185 12.48 14.60 17.55
C GLN A 185 11.39 13.90 18.40
N LYS A 186 11.35 14.17 19.70
CA LYS A 186 10.27 13.65 20.58
C LYS A 186 8.89 14.16 20.14
N ALA A 187 8.79 15.45 19.79
CA ALA A 187 7.53 16.03 19.35
C ALA A 187 7.01 15.37 18.06
N VAL A 188 7.87 15.06 17.08
CA VAL A 188 7.50 14.28 15.89
C VAL A 188 6.87 12.95 16.29
N VAL A 189 7.46 12.24 17.27
CA VAL A 189 6.91 10.98 17.78
C VAL A 189 5.56 11.19 18.50
N HIS A 190 5.41 12.28 19.24
CA HIS A 190 4.18 12.55 20.00
C HIS A 190 2.96 12.81 19.10
N TYR A 191 3.18 13.36 17.90
CA TYR A 191 2.15 13.73 16.93
C TYR A 191 2.12 12.82 15.69
N HIS A 192 2.89 11.73 15.66
CA HIS A 192 2.98 10.90 14.46
C HIS A 192 1.61 10.34 14.06
N PRO A 193 1.14 10.53 12.82
CA PRO A 193 -0.20 10.14 12.40
C PRO A 193 -0.45 8.63 12.48
N ASP A 194 0.56 7.79 12.26
CA ASP A 194 0.43 6.32 12.40
C ASP A 194 0.14 5.85 13.82
N LYS A 195 0.40 6.70 14.83
CA LYS A 195 0.08 6.41 16.23
C LYS A 195 -1.30 6.93 16.65
N VAL A 196 -2.02 7.58 15.73
CA VAL A 196 -3.37 8.06 15.97
C VAL A 196 -4.36 6.92 15.77
N ASP A 197 -4.97 6.50 16.87
CA ASP A 197 -6.16 5.68 16.85
C ASP A 197 -7.33 6.50 16.25
N THR A 198 -7.62 6.24 14.97
CA THR A 198 -8.69 6.96 14.24
C THR A 198 -10.08 6.59 14.70
N GLU A 199 -10.28 5.41 15.31
CA GLU A 199 -11.57 5.01 15.85
C GLU A 199 -11.88 5.81 17.12
N LYS A 200 -10.86 6.03 17.98
CA LYS A 200 -11.01 6.75 19.23
C LYS A 200 -10.91 8.27 19.10
N HIS A 201 -10.05 8.77 18.21
CA HIS A 201 -9.72 10.20 18.12
C HIS A 201 -10.21 10.87 16.83
N GLY A 202 -10.72 10.09 15.87
CA GLY A 202 -11.30 10.58 14.64
C GLY A 202 -10.29 10.99 13.58
N LYS A 203 -10.75 11.00 12.31
CA LYS A 203 -9.94 11.38 11.14
C LYS A 203 -9.47 12.84 11.19
N VAL A 204 -10.26 13.74 11.79
CA VAL A 204 -9.90 15.16 11.98
C VAL A 204 -8.60 15.29 12.78
N TRP A 205 -8.46 14.55 13.88
CA TRP A 205 -7.24 14.57 14.68
C TRP A 205 -6.04 13.97 13.94
N LYS A 206 -6.26 12.91 13.14
CA LYS A 206 -5.22 12.33 12.27
C LYS A 206 -4.69 13.38 11.29
N VAL A 207 -5.56 14.10 10.58
CA VAL A 207 -5.16 15.16 9.64
C VAL A 207 -4.42 16.30 10.33
N LEU A 208 -4.88 16.76 11.50
CA LEU A 208 -4.16 17.76 12.30
C LEU A 208 -2.75 17.27 12.68
N SER A 209 -2.66 16.02 13.11
CA SER A 209 -1.41 15.37 13.52
C SER A 209 -0.43 15.24 12.35
N GLU A 210 -0.91 14.93 11.15
CA GLU A 210 -0.10 14.96 9.91
C GLU A 210 0.48 16.35 9.66
N GLU A 211 -0.36 17.39 9.69
CA GLU A 211 0.06 18.78 9.39
C GLU A 211 1.04 19.35 10.42
N ILE A 212 0.84 19.00 11.69
CA ILE A 212 1.78 19.33 12.77
C ILE A 212 3.10 18.57 12.57
N THR A 213 3.04 17.26 12.31
CA THR A 213 4.23 16.41 12.16
C THR A 213 5.08 16.80 10.97
N LYS A 214 4.48 17.19 9.83
CA LYS A 214 5.21 17.73 8.66
C LYS A 214 6.09 18.92 9.04
N ARG A 215 5.54 19.89 9.79
CA ARG A 215 6.25 21.10 10.22
C ARG A 215 7.32 20.80 11.28
N LEU A 216 7.01 19.94 12.25
CA LEU A 216 7.99 19.48 13.24
C LEU A 216 9.17 18.75 12.59
N THR A 217 8.90 17.88 11.61
CA THR A 217 9.94 17.12 10.88
C THR A 217 10.83 18.06 10.08
N ARG A 218 10.24 18.99 9.31
CA ARG A 218 11.00 20.02 8.58
C ARG A 218 11.93 20.82 9.49
N ARG A 219 11.45 21.20 10.68
CA ARG A 219 12.26 21.92 11.68
C ARG A 219 13.39 21.07 12.25
N TYR A 220 13.11 19.81 12.56
CA TYR A 220 14.12 18.85 13.02
C TYR A 220 15.21 18.63 11.96
N GLU A 221 14.82 18.48 10.70
CA GLU A 221 15.75 18.24 9.60
C GLU A 221 16.65 19.44 9.30
N ARG A 222 16.17 20.67 9.48
CA ARG A 222 17.02 21.88 9.38
C ARG A 222 18.09 21.98 10.46
N MET A 223 17.96 21.21 11.54
CA MET A 223 18.94 21.11 12.64
C MET A 223 19.82 19.86 12.54
N LYS A 224 19.66 19.05 11.47
CA LYS A 224 20.59 17.96 11.15
C LYS A 224 21.93 18.54 10.73
#